data_AF-A0A944PX17-F1
#
_entry.id   AF-A0A944PX17-F1
#
_cell.length_a   1.000
_cell.length_b   1.000
_cell.length_c   1.000
_cell.angle_alpha   90.00
_cell.angle_beta   90.00
_cell.angle_gamma   90.00
#
_symmetry.space_group_name_H-M   'P 1'
#
loop_
_entity.id
_entity.type
_entity.pdbx_description
1 polymer ?
#
loop_
_entity_poly.entity_id
_entity_poly.type
_entity_poly.pdbx_seq_one_letter_code
_entity_poly.pdbx_strand_id
1 'polypeptide(L)'
;MVNEVALLESRALRNSVAERTEALDKVKALSLLPDGTHVTTHMVANYFEVVETAIRSMVSDHREELEANGYRLATSEEVSAFKALASVDRFASQVGLFTRRTVLNVAMLLRDSIVARQVRTHLLDLEENQRSQPVDNFVHRLASLLDEHITEVLDQRLATHPDGKIADIAEDVCRTTIGRAVVPLLNAAVENDGEHRGRIQALEDEVTHLRRVLREREAAGSMGALDAMNPRQFEQHIAWLCRRDGCDRVTVTGGHGDTGADIVAHTPDGRRIIVQCKPRNPGSTIASGDVQQFIGMAKLEYNADVALLVATCPFTRDALLLAARHGVTAVHRGLLEAWNNGAKLQALNVVP
;
A
#
# COMPACT_ATOMS: atom_id res chain seq x y z
N MET A 1 7.60 -2.16 2.55
CA MET A 1 6.48 -2.68 1.76
C MET A 1 5.95 -1.53 0.93
N VAL A 2 6.37 -1.47 -0.32
CA VAL A 2 6.03 -0.37 -1.23
C VAL A 2 4.54 -0.44 -1.56
N ASN A 3 3.88 0.71 -1.57
CA ASN A 3 2.46 0.82 -1.89
C ASN A 3 2.22 0.57 -3.39
N GLU A 4 1.57 -0.54 -3.71
CA GLU A 4 1.21 -0.96 -5.06
C GLU A 4 0.23 -0.02 -5.77
N VAL A 5 -0.46 0.83 -5.00
CA VAL A 5 -1.35 1.87 -5.55
C VAL A 5 -0.58 2.89 -6.38
N ALA A 6 0.73 3.05 -6.14
CA ALA A 6 1.58 3.95 -6.93
C ALA A 6 1.57 3.61 -8.43
N LEU A 7 1.47 2.32 -8.79
CA LEU A 7 1.39 1.89 -10.20
C LEU A 7 0.02 2.15 -10.83
N LEU A 8 -1.05 2.26 -10.04
CA LEU A 8 -2.37 2.65 -10.54
C LEU A 8 -2.41 4.15 -10.88
N GLU A 9 -1.77 4.98 -10.04
CA GLU A 9 -1.85 6.43 -10.13
C GLU A 9 -0.80 7.05 -11.09
N SER A 10 0.39 6.45 -11.20
CA SER A 10 1.51 7.04 -11.95
C SER A 10 1.86 6.30 -13.23
N ARG A 11 1.55 6.91 -14.38
CA ARG A 11 1.97 6.42 -15.71
C ARG A 11 3.49 6.43 -15.87
N ALA A 12 4.18 7.40 -15.28
CA ALA A 12 5.64 7.47 -15.35
C ALA A 12 6.31 6.27 -14.67
N LEU A 13 5.76 5.84 -13.53
CA LEU A 13 6.23 4.65 -12.82
C LEU A 13 5.93 3.36 -13.60
N ARG A 14 4.76 3.28 -14.25
CA ARG A 14 4.46 2.14 -15.14
C ARG A 14 5.47 2.03 -16.29
N ASN A 15 5.84 3.16 -16.89
CA ASN A 15 6.83 3.18 -17.97
C ASN A 15 8.21 2.69 -17.53
N SER A 16 8.64 2.97 -16.28
CA SER A 16 9.96 2.52 -15.80
C SER A 16 10.05 1.01 -15.58
N VAL A 17 8.92 0.33 -15.36
CA VAL A 17 8.87 -1.13 -15.13
C VAL A 17 8.30 -1.92 -16.32
N ALA A 18 7.96 -1.26 -17.43
CA ALA A 18 7.23 -1.86 -18.55
C ALA A 18 7.96 -3.00 -19.27
N GLU A 19 9.29 -3.04 -19.25
CA GLU A 19 10.07 -4.12 -19.89
C GLU A 19 10.20 -5.39 -19.02
N ARG A 20 9.81 -5.33 -17.74
CA ARG A 20 9.98 -6.43 -16.77
C ARG A 20 8.89 -7.50 -16.91
N THR A 21 8.69 -8.01 -18.12
CA THR A 21 7.61 -8.96 -18.43
C THR A 21 7.76 -10.33 -17.78
N GLU A 22 8.96 -10.65 -17.28
CA GLU A 22 9.27 -11.84 -16.48
C GLU A 22 8.57 -11.86 -15.12
N ALA A 23 8.12 -10.71 -14.62
CA ALA A 23 7.31 -10.62 -13.40
C ALA A 23 5.98 -11.37 -13.51
N LEU A 24 5.43 -11.56 -14.71
CA LEU A 24 4.20 -12.31 -14.93
C LEU A 24 4.39 -13.78 -14.56
N ASP A 25 5.41 -14.43 -15.14
CA ASP A 25 5.63 -15.87 -14.95
C ASP A 25 6.01 -16.25 -13.50
N LYS A 26 6.53 -15.29 -12.73
CA LYS A 26 6.82 -15.47 -11.30
C LYS A 26 5.56 -15.54 -10.45
N VAL A 27 4.48 -14.87 -10.86
CA VAL A 27 3.20 -14.89 -10.14
C VAL A 27 2.33 -16.04 -10.64
N LYS A 28 2.19 -16.17 -11.95
CA LYS A 28 1.37 -17.21 -12.59
C LYS A 28 1.91 -17.46 -14.00
N ALA A 29 1.99 -18.71 -14.44
CA ALA A 29 2.48 -19.01 -15.78
C ALA A 29 1.53 -18.43 -16.85
N LEU A 30 2.05 -17.55 -17.71
CA LEU A 30 1.25 -16.96 -18.79
C LEU A 30 1.25 -17.90 -20.00
N SER A 31 0.09 -18.48 -20.32
CA SER A 31 -0.09 -19.21 -21.56
C SER A 31 -0.16 -18.24 -22.74
N LEU A 32 0.63 -18.49 -23.77
CA LEU A 32 0.64 -17.72 -25.01
C LEU A 32 -0.11 -18.49 -26.11
N LEU A 33 -0.53 -17.78 -27.15
CA LEU A 33 -0.99 -18.40 -28.39
C LEU A 33 0.15 -19.21 -29.04
N PRO A 34 -0.18 -20.12 -29.98
CA PRO A 34 0.83 -20.92 -30.70
C PRO A 34 1.87 -20.08 -31.49
N ASP A 35 1.62 -18.79 -31.68
CA ASP A 35 2.56 -17.83 -32.26
C ASP A 35 3.70 -17.40 -31.31
N GLY A 36 3.64 -17.84 -30.04
CA GLY A 36 4.63 -17.55 -29.01
C GLY A 36 4.70 -16.09 -28.57
N THR A 37 3.78 -15.23 -29.02
CA THR A 37 3.90 -13.78 -28.87
C THR A 37 2.65 -13.14 -28.26
N HIS A 38 1.46 -13.60 -28.64
CA HIS A 38 0.22 -12.92 -28.30
C HIS A 38 -0.65 -13.71 -27.30
N VAL A 39 -1.50 -12.98 -26.60
CA VAL A 39 -2.52 -13.48 -25.69
C VAL A 39 -3.85 -12.85 -26.07
N THR A 40 -4.94 -13.62 -26.03
CA THR A 40 -6.29 -13.09 -26.34
C THR A 40 -6.94 -12.45 -25.12
N THR A 41 -7.98 -11.63 -25.34
CA THR A 41 -8.77 -11.02 -24.26
C THR A 41 -9.28 -12.04 -23.24
N HIS A 42 -9.73 -13.21 -23.71
CA HIS A 42 -10.21 -14.30 -22.86
C HIS A 42 -9.09 -14.88 -21.98
N MET A 43 -7.92 -15.13 -22.57
CA MET A 43 -6.76 -15.66 -21.85
C MET A 43 -6.24 -14.66 -20.79
N VAL A 44 -6.26 -13.36 -21.10
CA VAL A 44 -5.94 -12.30 -20.12
C VAL A 44 -6.94 -12.28 -18.96
N ALA A 45 -8.24 -12.38 -19.25
CA ALA A 45 -9.28 -12.42 -18.23
C ALA A 45 -9.12 -13.64 -17.29
N ASN A 46 -8.84 -14.82 -17.85
CA ASN A 46 -8.57 -16.04 -17.08
C ASN A 46 -7.28 -15.94 -16.25
N TYR A 47 -6.24 -15.32 -16.80
CA TYR A 47 -4.97 -15.11 -16.09
C TYR A 47 -5.19 -14.28 -14.82
N PHE A 48 -5.87 -13.14 -14.94
CA PHE A 48 -6.15 -12.23 -13.83
C PHE A 48 -7.37 -12.59 -12.98
N GLU A 49 -8.08 -13.67 -13.31
CA GLU A 49 -9.27 -14.15 -12.59
C GLU A 49 -10.38 -13.09 -12.54
N VAL A 50 -10.59 -12.40 -13.65
CA VAL A 50 -11.62 -11.37 -13.81
C VAL A 50 -12.56 -11.70 -14.95
N VAL A 51 -13.75 -11.09 -14.93
CA VAL A 51 -14.70 -11.18 -16.04
C VAL A 51 -14.16 -10.49 -17.30
N GLU A 52 -14.42 -11.05 -18.49
CA GLU A 52 -13.96 -10.46 -19.76
C GLU A 52 -14.44 -9.02 -19.97
N THR A 53 -15.62 -8.67 -19.44
CA THR A 53 -16.17 -7.31 -19.50
C THR A 53 -15.27 -6.29 -18.79
N ALA A 54 -14.60 -6.68 -17.71
CA ALA A 54 -13.66 -5.82 -17.00
C ALA A 54 -12.42 -5.52 -17.86
N ILE A 55 -11.89 -6.54 -18.55
CA ILE A 55 -10.77 -6.34 -19.49
C ILE A 55 -11.20 -5.44 -20.65
N ARG A 56 -12.40 -5.64 -21.22
CA ARG A 56 -12.91 -4.80 -22.31
C ARG A 56 -13.12 -3.34 -21.88
N SER A 57 -13.66 -3.10 -20.69
CA SER A 57 -13.79 -1.74 -20.14
C SER A 57 -12.42 -1.09 -19.97
N MET A 58 -11.47 -1.80 -19.36
CA MET A 58 -10.10 -1.30 -19.15
C MET A 58 -9.41 -0.98 -20.49
N VAL A 59 -9.59 -1.82 -21.50
CA VAL A 59 -9.09 -1.54 -22.87
C VAL A 59 -9.71 -0.29 -23.46
N SER A 60 -11.00 -0.07 -23.23
CA SER A 60 -11.70 1.14 -23.69
C SER A 60 -11.15 2.39 -22.99
N ASP A 61 -10.97 2.33 -21.68
CA ASP A 61 -10.57 3.46 -20.84
C ASP A 61 -9.08 3.84 -21.01
N HIS A 62 -8.22 2.87 -21.36
CA HIS A 62 -6.77 3.04 -21.44
C HIS A 62 -6.18 2.66 -22.81
N ARG A 63 -6.97 2.78 -23.88
CA ARG A 63 -6.61 2.34 -25.24
C ARG A 63 -5.24 2.85 -25.70
N GLU A 64 -4.99 4.15 -25.63
CA GLU A 64 -3.73 4.77 -26.10
C GLU A 64 -2.49 4.18 -25.39
N GLU A 65 -2.60 3.95 -24.08
CA GLU A 65 -1.50 3.40 -23.28
C GLU A 65 -1.26 1.92 -23.61
N LEU A 66 -2.32 1.16 -23.90
CA LEU A 66 -2.21 -0.24 -24.27
C LEU A 66 -1.67 -0.42 -25.68
N GLU A 67 -2.11 0.40 -26.64
CA GLU A 67 -1.62 0.38 -28.03
C GLU A 67 -0.14 0.72 -28.10
N ALA A 68 0.32 1.72 -27.34
CA ALA A 68 1.75 2.04 -27.19
C ALA A 68 2.56 0.87 -26.58
N ASN A 69 1.90 -0.03 -25.86
CA ASN A 69 2.49 -1.22 -25.25
C ASN A 69 2.18 -2.51 -26.03
N GLY A 70 1.76 -2.40 -27.29
CA GLY A 70 1.61 -3.53 -28.22
C GLY A 70 0.22 -4.15 -28.28
N TYR A 71 -0.82 -3.51 -27.73
CA TYR A 71 -2.20 -3.94 -27.95
C TYR A 71 -2.63 -3.65 -29.39
N ARG A 72 -3.29 -4.60 -30.04
CA ARG A 72 -3.95 -4.38 -31.34
C ARG A 72 -5.15 -5.29 -31.53
N LEU A 73 -6.04 -4.92 -32.45
CA LEU A 73 -7.10 -5.81 -32.92
C LEU A 73 -6.53 -6.75 -33.99
N ALA A 74 -6.88 -8.04 -33.90
CA ALA A 74 -6.53 -9.03 -34.90
C ALA A 74 -7.22 -8.71 -36.24
N THR A 75 -6.49 -8.94 -37.32
CA THR A 75 -7.04 -8.85 -38.68
C THR A 75 -7.95 -10.04 -38.99
N SER A 76 -8.78 -9.93 -40.02
CA SER A 76 -9.69 -11.01 -40.43
C SER A 76 -8.97 -12.31 -40.82
N GLU A 77 -7.77 -12.21 -41.39
CA GLU A 77 -6.93 -13.36 -41.75
C GLU A 77 -6.37 -14.06 -40.51
N GLU A 78 -5.86 -13.29 -39.55
CA GLU A 78 -5.35 -13.81 -38.27
C GLU A 78 -6.46 -14.48 -37.45
N VAL A 79 -7.65 -13.89 -37.40
CA VAL A 79 -8.81 -14.49 -36.71
C VAL A 79 -9.17 -15.85 -37.33
N SER A 80 -9.08 -15.97 -38.66
CA SER A 80 -9.31 -17.24 -39.34
C SER A 80 -8.23 -18.28 -39.02
N ALA A 81 -6.95 -17.86 -38.99
CA ALA A 81 -5.84 -18.73 -38.63
C ALA A 81 -5.93 -19.22 -37.17
N PHE A 82 -6.28 -18.34 -36.23
CA PHE A 82 -6.45 -18.70 -34.82
C PHE A 82 -7.65 -19.62 -34.58
N LYS A 83 -8.76 -19.43 -35.31
CA LYS A 83 -9.90 -20.35 -35.29
C LYS A 83 -9.51 -21.75 -35.77
N ALA A 84 -8.71 -21.84 -36.83
CA ALA A 84 -8.21 -23.10 -37.36
C ALA A 84 -7.26 -23.84 -36.39
N LEU A 85 -6.38 -23.11 -35.69
CA LEU A 85 -5.44 -23.72 -34.74
C LEU A 85 -6.05 -24.07 -33.37
N ALA A 86 -6.98 -23.26 -32.85
CA ALA A 86 -7.48 -23.43 -31.49
C ALA A 86 -8.62 -24.45 -31.37
N SER A 87 -9.25 -24.89 -32.48
CA SER A 87 -10.43 -25.77 -32.45
C SER A 87 -11.56 -25.27 -31.52
N VAL A 88 -11.66 -23.95 -31.32
CA VAL A 88 -12.66 -23.30 -30.44
C VAL A 88 -13.51 -22.34 -31.28
N ASP A 89 -14.81 -22.63 -31.38
CA ASP A 89 -15.83 -21.84 -32.12
C ASP A 89 -16.19 -20.49 -31.47
N ARG A 90 -15.60 -20.13 -30.33
CA ARG A 90 -16.02 -18.98 -29.49
C ARG A 90 -15.19 -17.70 -29.66
N PHE A 91 -14.54 -17.49 -30.80
CA PHE A 91 -13.91 -16.19 -31.07
C PHE A 91 -14.95 -15.21 -31.63
N ALA A 92 -15.17 -14.12 -30.89
CA ALA A 92 -15.91 -12.96 -31.37
C ALA A 92 -15.29 -12.42 -32.67
N SER A 93 -16.09 -11.70 -33.47
CA SER A 93 -15.67 -11.09 -34.74
C SER A 93 -14.51 -10.10 -34.63
N GLN A 94 -14.13 -9.70 -33.41
CA GLN A 94 -12.97 -8.87 -33.11
C GLN A 94 -12.23 -9.48 -31.92
N VAL A 95 -10.98 -9.88 -32.13
CA VAL A 95 -10.11 -10.45 -31.08
C VAL A 95 -9.02 -9.44 -30.75
N GLY A 96 -8.97 -8.99 -29.49
CA GLY A 96 -7.86 -8.17 -29.01
C GLY A 96 -6.64 -9.03 -28.74
N LEU A 97 -5.50 -8.68 -29.34
CA LEU A 97 -4.20 -9.31 -29.15
C LEU A 97 -3.37 -8.48 -28.18
N PHE A 98 -2.85 -9.14 -27.16
CA PHE A 98 -2.04 -8.57 -26.10
C PHE A 98 -0.64 -9.18 -26.16
N THR A 99 0.40 -8.37 -26.25
CA THR A 99 1.77 -8.85 -26.04
C THR A 99 2.02 -9.03 -24.55
N ARG A 100 3.12 -9.70 -24.16
CA ARG A 100 3.52 -9.82 -22.74
C ARG A 100 3.62 -8.46 -22.04
N ARG A 101 4.14 -7.44 -22.74
CA ARG A 101 4.22 -6.07 -22.25
C ARG A 101 2.84 -5.45 -22.06
N THR A 102 1.90 -5.73 -22.96
CA THR A 102 0.51 -5.30 -22.81
C THR A 102 -0.16 -5.96 -21.60
N VAL A 103 0.07 -7.27 -21.39
CA VAL A 103 -0.45 -8.01 -20.23
C VAL A 103 0.12 -7.46 -18.91
N LEU A 104 1.40 -7.11 -18.90
CA LEU A 104 2.01 -6.44 -17.75
C LEU A 104 1.36 -5.08 -17.48
N ASN A 105 1.08 -4.31 -18.53
CA ASN A 105 0.38 -3.04 -18.39
C ASN A 105 -1.05 -3.20 -17.84
N VAL A 106 -1.77 -4.23 -18.29
CA VAL A 106 -3.07 -4.61 -17.73
C VAL A 106 -2.94 -4.91 -16.22
N ALA A 107 -1.90 -5.63 -15.79
CA ALA A 107 -1.65 -5.88 -14.37
C ALA A 107 -1.44 -4.59 -13.57
N MET A 108 -0.84 -3.57 -14.16
CA MET A 108 -0.59 -2.29 -13.50
C MET A 108 -1.84 -1.39 -13.42
N LEU A 109 -2.85 -1.63 -14.25
CA LEU A 109 -4.09 -0.84 -14.31
C LEU A 109 -5.31 -1.52 -13.63
N LEU A 110 -5.31 -2.85 -13.51
CA LEU A 110 -6.42 -3.61 -12.91
C LEU A 110 -6.49 -3.44 -11.39
N ARG A 111 -7.52 -2.75 -10.90
CA ARG A 111 -7.73 -2.51 -9.45
C ARG A 111 -8.10 -3.80 -8.69
N ASP A 112 -9.10 -4.51 -9.19
CA ASP A 112 -9.82 -5.53 -8.39
C ASP A 112 -9.37 -6.98 -8.65
N SER A 113 -8.15 -7.18 -9.15
CA SER A 113 -7.57 -8.53 -9.33
C SER A 113 -6.47 -8.80 -8.30
N ILE A 114 -6.60 -9.90 -7.57
CA ILE A 114 -5.60 -10.36 -6.59
C ILE A 114 -4.28 -10.69 -7.31
N VAL A 115 -4.35 -11.34 -8.47
CA VAL A 115 -3.19 -11.67 -9.30
C VAL A 115 -2.51 -10.40 -9.79
N ALA A 116 -3.27 -9.41 -10.26
CA ALA A 116 -2.72 -8.12 -10.69
C ALA A 116 -2.04 -7.38 -9.52
N ARG A 117 -2.63 -7.43 -8.32
CA ARG A 117 -2.04 -6.88 -7.10
C ARG A 117 -0.69 -7.53 -6.78
N GLN A 118 -0.60 -8.86 -6.85
CA GLN A 118 0.65 -9.59 -6.64
C GLN A 118 1.73 -9.21 -7.66
N VAL A 119 1.37 -9.06 -8.94
CA VAL A 119 2.30 -8.61 -9.99
C VAL A 119 2.82 -7.20 -9.67
N ARG A 120 1.95 -6.26 -9.28
CA ARG A 120 2.36 -4.89 -8.92
C ARG A 120 3.31 -4.87 -7.71
N THR A 121 3.00 -5.61 -6.66
CA THR A 121 3.87 -5.72 -5.48
C THR A 121 5.25 -6.27 -5.88
N HIS A 122 5.28 -7.35 -6.67
CA HIS A 122 6.53 -7.94 -7.11
C HIS A 122 7.38 -6.99 -7.97
N LEU A 123 6.76 -6.23 -8.88
CA LEU A 123 7.46 -5.24 -9.69
C LEU A 123 8.13 -4.15 -8.84
N LEU A 124 7.45 -3.69 -7.79
CA LEU A 124 7.97 -2.65 -6.89
C LEU A 124 9.06 -3.18 -5.98
N ASP A 125 8.93 -4.41 -5.48
CA ASP A 125 9.98 -5.05 -4.68
C ASP A 125 11.26 -5.27 -5.52
N LEU A 126 11.13 -5.63 -6.80
CA LEU A 126 12.27 -5.75 -7.72
C LEU A 126 12.95 -4.40 -7.99
N GLU A 127 12.17 -3.34 -8.18
CA GLU A 127 12.66 -1.98 -8.40
C GLU A 127 13.38 -1.44 -7.15
N GLU A 128 12.84 -1.71 -5.95
CA GLU A 128 13.45 -1.31 -4.68
C GLU A 128 14.76 -2.08 -4.40
N ASN A 129 14.79 -3.39 -4.68
CA ASN A 129 16.00 -4.21 -4.53
C ASN A 129 17.13 -3.78 -5.46
N GLN A 130 16.83 -3.39 -6.70
CA GLN A 130 17.87 -2.89 -7.63
C GLN A 130 18.42 -1.53 -7.21
N ARG A 131 17.58 -0.61 -6.69
CA ARG A 131 18.06 0.66 -6.13
C ARG A 131 18.93 0.46 -4.88
N SER A 132 18.76 -0.69 -4.23
CA SER A 132 19.43 -1.04 -2.98
C SER A 132 20.66 -1.95 -3.15
N GLN A 133 21.12 -2.22 -4.38
CA GLN A 133 22.37 -2.95 -4.64
C GLN A 133 23.55 -2.00 -4.91
N PRO A 134 24.39 -1.70 -3.90
CA PRO A 134 25.77 -1.33 -4.12
C PRO A 134 26.68 -2.59 -4.18
N VAL A 135 27.83 -2.44 -4.85
CA VAL A 135 29.10 -3.23 -4.73
C VAL A 135 29.62 -3.96 -6.00
N ASP A 136 28.82 -4.46 -6.95
CA ASP A 136 29.44 -5.20 -8.10
C ASP A 136 30.25 -4.32 -9.07
N ASN A 137 29.92 -3.04 -9.16
CA ASN A 137 30.57 -2.11 -10.10
C ASN A 137 31.95 -1.60 -9.62
N PHE A 138 32.34 -1.91 -8.37
CA PHE A 138 33.63 -1.53 -7.79
C PHE A 138 34.71 -2.58 -8.08
N VAL A 139 34.38 -3.86 -7.92
CA VAL A 139 35.31 -4.98 -8.12
C VAL A 139 35.80 -5.06 -9.58
N HIS A 140 34.90 -4.87 -10.55
CA HIS A 140 35.29 -4.85 -11.98
C HIS A 140 36.14 -3.64 -12.37
N ARG A 141 35.88 -2.47 -11.79
CA ARG A 141 36.73 -1.28 -12.02
C ARG A 141 38.12 -1.44 -11.42
N LEU A 142 38.22 -2.09 -10.26
CA LEU A 142 39.50 -2.36 -9.61
C LEU A 142 40.37 -3.36 -10.39
N ALA A 143 39.77 -4.45 -10.89
CA ALA A 143 40.49 -5.42 -11.71
C ALA A 143 41.11 -4.74 -12.95
N SER A 144 40.34 -3.87 -13.61
CA SER A 144 40.79 -3.15 -14.81
C SER A 144 41.93 -2.17 -14.53
N LEU A 145 41.86 -1.41 -13.41
CA LEU A 145 42.90 -0.46 -13.02
C LEU A 145 44.21 -1.13 -12.58
N LEU A 146 44.11 -2.30 -11.93
CA LEU A 146 45.27 -3.11 -11.56
C LEU A 146 45.96 -3.70 -12.81
N ASP A 147 45.18 -4.19 -13.77
CA ASP A 147 45.71 -4.72 -15.03
C ASP A 147 46.46 -3.65 -15.83
N GLU A 148 45.92 -2.43 -15.93
CA GLU A 148 46.61 -1.30 -16.59
C GLU A 148 47.93 -0.95 -15.91
N HIS A 149 47.94 -0.85 -14.57
CA HIS A 149 49.13 -0.45 -13.82
C HIS A 149 50.24 -1.51 -13.85
N ILE A 150 49.87 -2.80 -13.76
CA ILE A 150 50.83 -3.91 -13.88
C ILE A 150 51.49 -3.88 -15.27
N THR A 151 50.71 -3.62 -16.31
CA THR A 151 51.19 -3.53 -17.69
C THR A 151 52.19 -2.37 -17.85
N GLU A 152 51.86 -1.17 -17.37
CA GLU A 152 52.76 0.00 -17.45
C GLU A 152 54.11 -0.21 -16.73
N VAL A 153 54.08 -0.79 -15.53
CA VAL A 153 55.30 -0.98 -14.73
C VAL A 153 56.20 -2.06 -15.35
N LEU A 154 55.63 -3.12 -15.90
CA LEU A 154 56.37 -4.16 -16.62
C LEU A 154 57.05 -3.57 -17.87
N ASP A 155 56.33 -2.78 -18.66
CA ASP A 155 56.86 -2.15 -19.88
C ASP A 155 58.02 -1.18 -19.58
N GLN A 156 57.90 -0.34 -18.56
CA GLN A 156 58.98 0.57 -18.14
C GLN A 156 60.24 -0.16 -17.65
N ARG A 157 60.10 -1.33 -17.03
CA ARG A 157 61.22 -2.08 -16.45
C ARG A 157 61.92 -2.98 -17.45
N LEU A 158 61.18 -3.65 -18.34
CA LEU A 158 61.75 -4.36 -19.49
C LEU A 158 62.58 -3.42 -20.38
N ALA A 159 62.18 -2.15 -20.49
CA ALA A 159 62.94 -1.13 -21.22
C ALA A 159 64.25 -0.69 -20.53
N THR A 160 64.38 -0.85 -19.22
CA THR A 160 65.55 -0.33 -18.45
C THR A 160 66.54 -1.41 -18.02
N HIS A 161 66.13 -2.68 -17.90
CA HIS A 161 66.99 -3.78 -17.44
C HIS A 161 66.73 -5.08 -18.20
N PRO A 162 67.21 -5.21 -19.46
CA PRO A 162 66.96 -6.40 -20.29
C PRO A 162 67.60 -7.70 -19.74
N ASP A 163 68.65 -7.60 -18.92
CA ASP A 163 69.38 -8.75 -18.35
C ASP A 163 68.98 -9.09 -16.90
N GLY A 164 67.99 -8.39 -16.34
CA GLY A 164 67.53 -8.59 -14.96
C GLY A 164 66.83 -9.93 -14.78
N LYS A 165 67.11 -10.65 -13.68
CA LYS A 165 66.40 -11.90 -13.36
C LYS A 165 64.91 -11.57 -13.17
N ILE A 166 64.07 -12.22 -13.97
CA ILE A 166 62.61 -12.03 -14.01
C ILE A 166 61.97 -12.07 -12.61
N ALA A 167 62.53 -12.86 -11.69
CA ALA A 167 62.06 -12.98 -10.31
C ALA A 167 62.22 -11.67 -9.49
N ASP A 168 63.34 -10.95 -9.66
CA ASP A 168 63.61 -9.72 -8.89
C ASP A 168 62.71 -8.58 -9.36
N ILE A 169 62.45 -8.52 -10.67
CA ILE A 169 61.49 -7.58 -11.27
C ILE A 169 60.07 -7.91 -10.79
N ALA A 170 59.67 -9.19 -10.83
CA ALA A 170 58.35 -9.60 -10.38
C ALA A 170 58.12 -9.30 -8.89
N GLU A 171 59.12 -9.50 -8.03
CA GLU A 171 59.00 -9.23 -6.60
C GLU A 171 58.82 -7.72 -6.32
N ASP A 172 59.57 -6.85 -7.00
CA ASP A 172 59.49 -5.40 -6.80
C ASP A 172 58.19 -4.80 -7.36
N VAL A 173 57.70 -5.32 -8.49
CA VAL A 173 56.40 -4.94 -9.07
C VAL A 173 55.26 -5.35 -8.15
N CYS A 174 55.27 -6.57 -7.64
CA CYS A 174 54.26 -7.03 -6.68
C CYS A 174 54.27 -6.18 -5.41
N ARG A 175 55.46 -5.92 -4.84
CA ARG A 175 55.63 -5.13 -3.62
C ARG A 175 55.10 -3.69 -3.80
N THR A 176 55.41 -3.06 -4.92
CA THR A 176 55.00 -1.69 -5.21
C THR A 176 53.49 -1.60 -5.49
N THR A 177 52.95 -2.53 -6.29
CA THR A 177 51.51 -2.57 -6.62
C THR A 177 50.67 -2.85 -5.38
N ILE A 178 51.09 -3.78 -4.53
CA ILE A 178 50.38 -4.07 -3.27
C ILE A 178 50.41 -2.85 -2.35
N GLY A 179 51.58 -2.23 -2.16
CA GLY A 179 51.74 -1.11 -1.24
C GLY A 179 51.03 0.18 -1.66
N ARG A 180 51.02 0.50 -2.97
CA ARG A 180 50.48 1.77 -3.47
C ARG A 180 49.04 1.71 -3.95
N ALA A 181 48.59 0.56 -4.47
CA ALA A 181 47.24 0.41 -4.98
C ALA A 181 46.38 -0.43 -4.03
N VAL A 182 46.81 -1.64 -3.66
CA VAL A 182 45.93 -2.60 -2.97
C VAL A 182 45.67 -2.23 -1.51
N VAL A 183 46.71 -1.85 -0.75
CA VAL A 183 46.57 -1.55 0.69
C VAL A 183 45.68 -0.35 1.00
N PRO A 184 45.82 0.83 0.35
CA PRO A 184 44.93 1.96 0.60
C PRO A 184 43.46 1.67 0.26
N LEU A 185 43.23 0.86 -0.79
CA LEU A 185 41.88 0.49 -1.21
C LEU A 185 41.22 -0.50 -0.25
N LEU A 186 41.96 -1.48 0.27
CA LEU A 186 41.45 -2.38 1.31
C LEU A 186 41.12 -1.61 2.59
N ASN A 187 41.94 -0.63 2.97
CA ASN A 187 41.66 0.21 4.12
C ASN A 187 40.38 1.05 3.93
N ALA A 188 40.21 1.67 2.76
CA ALA A 188 38.99 2.42 2.45
C ALA A 188 37.73 1.53 2.40
N ALA A 189 37.86 0.29 1.89
CA ALA A 189 36.77 -0.68 1.88
C ALA A 189 36.38 -1.13 3.30
N VAL A 190 37.36 -1.34 4.18
CA VAL A 190 37.12 -1.69 5.59
C VAL A 190 36.47 -0.53 6.34
N GLU A 191 36.91 0.71 6.11
CA GLU A 191 36.27 1.91 6.69
C GLU A 191 34.82 2.06 6.23
N ASN A 192 34.56 1.88 4.93
CA ASN A 192 33.22 2.03 4.37
C ASN A 192 32.28 0.89 4.81
N ASP A 193 32.78 -0.35 4.90
CA ASP A 193 32.03 -1.47 5.50
C ASP A 193 31.72 -1.21 6.99
N GLY A 194 32.67 -0.61 7.71
CA GLY A 194 32.47 -0.15 9.09
C GLY A 194 31.36 0.90 9.21
N GLU A 195 31.35 1.92 8.35
CA GLU A 195 30.28 2.92 8.30
C GLU A 195 28.93 2.31 7.94
N HIS A 196 28.88 1.42 6.94
CA HIS A 196 27.66 0.76 6.52
C HIS A 196 27.10 -0.14 7.61
N ARG A 197 27.94 -0.94 8.26
CA ARG A 197 27.55 -1.77 9.40
C ARG A 197 27.05 -0.92 10.57
N GLY A 198 27.68 0.24 10.82
CA GLY A 198 27.21 1.22 11.80
C GLY A 198 25.83 1.82 11.45
N ARG A 199 25.59 2.17 10.18
CA ARG A 199 24.28 2.67 9.71
C ARG A 199 23.19 1.59 9.78
N ILE A 200 23.52 0.35 9.41
CA ILE A 200 22.59 -0.79 9.51
C ILE A 200 22.20 -1.01 10.97
N GLN A 201 23.19 -1.04 11.88
CA GLN A 201 22.92 -1.17 13.31
C GLN A 201 22.03 -0.04 13.84
N ALA A 202 22.31 1.22 13.45
CA ALA A 202 21.49 2.36 13.86
C ALA A 202 20.05 2.28 13.33
N LEU A 203 19.87 1.82 12.08
CA LEU A 203 18.55 1.59 11.49
C LEU A 203 17.81 0.42 12.16
N GLU A 204 18.50 -0.66 12.51
CA GLU A 204 17.92 -1.78 13.25
C GLU A 204 17.48 -1.37 14.65
N ASP A 205 18.26 -0.52 15.33
CA ASP A 205 17.91 0.06 16.63
C ASP A 205 16.69 1.00 16.51
N GLU A 206 16.64 1.83 15.47
CA GLU A 206 15.50 2.71 15.19
C GLU A 206 14.22 1.92 14.86
N VAL A 207 14.32 0.87 14.03
CA VAL A 207 13.20 -0.03 13.74
C VAL A 207 12.72 -0.74 15.01
N THR A 208 13.64 -1.16 15.88
CA THR A 208 13.30 -1.78 17.16
C THR A 208 12.59 -0.79 18.09
N HIS A 209 13.07 0.46 18.15
CA HIS A 209 12.43 1.53 18.89
C HIS A 209 11.03 1.85 18.35
N LEU A 210 10.88 2.00 17.03
CA LEU A 210 9.59 2.28 16.38
C LEU A 210 8.61 1.12 16.57
N ARG A 211 9.06 -0.14 16.47
CA ARG A 211 8.23 -1.31 16.79
C ARG A 211 7.78 -1.31 18.24
N ARG A 212 8.62 -0.87 19.19
CA ARG A 212 8.21 -0.70 20.59
C ARG A 212 7.17 0.40 20.75
N VAL A 213 7.36 1.57 20.14
CA VAL A 213 6.39 2.67 20.18
C VAL A 213 5.07 2.30 19.51
N LEU A 214 5.10 1.57 18.39
CA LEU A 214 3.92 1.04 17.72
C LEU A 214 3.22 -0.02 18.58
N ARG A 215 3.96 -0.94 19.19
CA ARG A 215 3.41 -1.90 20.16
C ARG A 215 2.84 -1.22 21.40
N GLU A 216 3.43 -0.13 21.88
CA GLU A 216 2.90 0.67 22.99
C GLU A 216 1.62 1.42 22.57
N ARG A 217 1.52 1.86 21.32
CA ARG A 217 0.28 2.44 20.75
C ARG A 217 -0.80 1.40 20.48
N GLU A 218 -0.42 0.21 20.03
CA GLU A 218 -1.31 -0.95 19.83
C GLU A 218 -1.77 -1.54 21.17
N ALA A 219 -0.87 -1.65 22.15
CA ALA A 219 -1.16 -2.13 23.50
C ALA A 219 -1.90 -1.10 24.36
N ALA A 220 -1.75 0.20 24.08
CA ALA A 220 -2.61 1.24 24.65
C ALA A 220 -4.06 1.16 24.15
N GLY A 221 -4.31 0.49 23.01
CA GLY A 221 -5.62 0.35 22.39
C GLY A 221 -6.19 1.68 21.90
N SER A 222 -6.95 1.65 20.80
CA SER A 222 -7.77 2.77 20.32
C SER A 222 -8.58 3.42 21.45
N MET A 223 -9.03 2.62 22.42
CA MET A 223 -9.77 3.11 23.59
C MET A 223 -8.92 3.85 24.62
N GLY A 224 -7.64 3.55 24.79
CA GLY A 224 -6.77 4.31 25.72
C GLY A 224 -6.57 5.76 25.26
N ALA A 225 -6.50 5.98 23.95
CA ALA A 225 -6.48 7.32 23.37
C ALA A 225 -7.83 8.06 23.56
N LEU A 226 -8.96 7.37 23.41
CA LEU A 226 -10.29 7.93 23.66
C LEU A 226 -10.52 8.25 25.14
N ASP A 227 -10.06 7.39 26.05
CA ASP A 227 -10.16 7.59 27.50
C ASP A 227 -9.30 8.78 27.98
N ALA A 228 -8.24 9.13 27.24
CA ALA A 228 -7.37 10.26 27.54
C ALA A 228 -7.90 11.61 27.02
N MET A 229 -8.95 11.63 26.19
CA MET A 229 -9.52 12.86 25.65
C MET A 229 -10.31 13.60 26.73
N ASN A 230 -10.16 14.93 26.78
CA ASN A 230 -11.08 15.76 27.55
C ASN A 230 -12.48 15.78 26.90
N PRO A 231 -13.55 16.18 27.62
CA PRO A 231 -14.92 16.12 27.08
C PRO A 231 -15.10 16.80 25.72
N ARG A 232 -14.51 17.99 25.53
CA ARG A 232 -14.61 18.73 24.27
C ARG A 232 -13.86 18.05 23.13
N GLN A 233 -12.69 17.48 23.39
CA GLN A 233 -11.93 16.69 22.42
C GLN A 233 -12.71 15.44 22.01
N PHE A 234 -13.36 14.79 22.97
CA PHE A 234 -14.20 13.62 22.72
C PHE A 234 -15.40 13.97 21.83
N GLU A 235 -16.13 15.06 22.12
CA GLU A 235 -17.22 15.55 21.26
C GLU A 235 -16.76 15.86 19.83
N GLN A 236 -15.61 16.53 19.69
CA GLN A 236 -15.03 16.83 18.38
C GLN A 236 -14.65 15.55 17.62
N HIS A 237 -14.14 14.54 18.33
CA HIS A 237 -13.78 13.25 17.75
C HIS A 237 -15.01 12.48 17.27
N ILE A 238 -16.09 12.44 18.06
CA ILE A 238 -17.35 11.83 17.64
C ILE A 238 -17.96 12.59 16.44
N ALA A 239 -17.90 13.91 16.43
CA ALA A 239 -18.35 14.71 15.29
C ALA A 239 -17.53 14.41 14.02
N TRP A 240 -16.22 14.17 14.16
CA TRP A 240 -15.38 13.73 13.05
C TRP A 240 -15.80 12.36 12.53
N LEU A 241 -16.10 11.39 13.40
CA LEU A 241 -16.60 10.08 13.00
C LEU A 241 -17.93 10.17 12.23
N CYS A 242 -18.85 11.05 12.65
CA CYS A 242 -20.08 11.31 11.91
C CYS A 242 -19.79 11.82 10.48
N ARG A 243 -18.87 12.79 10.33
CA ARG A 243 -18.47 13.31 9.01
C ARG A 243 -17.82 12.24 8.15
N ARG A 244 -16.93 11.44 8.73
CA ARG A 244 -16.25 10.32 8.05
C ARG A 244 -17.26 9.34 7.46
N ASP A 245 -18.34 9.08 8.17
CA ASP A 245 -19.38 8.14 7.75
C ASP A 245 -20.43 8.77 6.82
N GLY A 246 -20.23 10.03 6.40
CA GLY A 246 -21.02 10.71 5.37
C GLY A 246 -22.10 11.65 5.89
N CYS A 247 -22.16 11.89 7.22
CA CYS A 247 -23.11 12.86 7.76
C CYS A 247 -22.72 14.29 7.34
N ASP A 248 -23.72 15.10 6.99
CA ASP A 248 -23.56 16.52 6.70
C ASP A 248 -24.06 17.39 7.86
N ARG A 249 -23.85 18.72 7.74
CA ARG A 249 -24.29 19.73 8.72
C ARG A 249 -23.93 19.40 10.18
N VAL A 250 -22.75 18.80 10.37
CA VAL A 250 -22.27 18.35 11.68
C VAL A 250 -21.77 19.54 12.51
N THR A 251 -22.54 19.89 13.53
CA THR A 251 -22.29 21.00 14.46
C THR A 251 -22.07 20.46 15.87
N VAL A 252 -20.96 20.85 16.49
CA VAL A 252 -20.70 20.61 17.92
C VAL A 252 -21.25 21.81 18.70
N THR A 253 -22.19 21.57 19.61
CA THR A 253 -22.96 22.61 20.32
C THR A 253 -22.34 23.03 21.66
N GLY A 254 -21.17 22.48 22.01
CA GLY A 254 -20.53 22.61 23.32
C GLY A 254 -20.40 24.04 23.87
N GLY A 255 -21.15 24.31 24.94
CA GLY A 255 -21.09 25.51 25.77
C GLY A 255 -21.57 25.22 27.20
N HIS A 256 -20.97 25.89 28.20
CA HIS A 256 -21.37 25.77 29.61
C HIS A 256 -22.74 26.46 29.79
N GLY A 257 -23.82 25.70 29.67
CA GLY A 257 -25.18 26.20 29.91
C GLY A 257 -26.26 25.74 28.92
N ASP A 258 -25.89 25.15 27.76
CA ASP A 258 -26.87 24.86 26.71
C ASP A 258 -27.31 23.38 26.66
N THR A 259 -28.61 23.19 26.88
CA THR A 259 -29.54 22.22 26.27
C THR A 259 -28.97 20.92 25.66
N GLY A 260 -28.25 20.14 26.46
CA GLY A 260 -28.31 18.66 26.51
C GLY A 260 -27.77 17.82 25.34
N ALA A 261 -27.76 18.31 24.10
CA ALA A 261 -27.14 17.67 22.94
C ALA A 261 -25.73 18.22 22.74
N ASP A 262 -24.77 17.35 22.47
CA ASP A 262 -23.38 17.75 22.25
C ASP A 262 -23.06 17.89 20.75
N ILE A 263 -23.76 17.13 19.90
CA ILE A 263 -23.61 17.16 18.45
C ILE A 263 -24.97 17.03 17.77
N VAL A 264 -25.19 17.90 16.79
CA VAL A 264 -26.31 17.82 15.86
C VAL A 264 -25.74 17.59 14.47
N ALA A 265 -26.29 16.61 13.75
CA ALA A 265 -25.84 16.24 12.40
C ALA A 265 -27.03 15.77 11.56
N HIS A 266 -26.79 15.56 10.27
CA HIS A 266 -27.77 14.95 9.37
C HIS A 266 -27.13 13.78 8.62
N THR A 267 -27.85 12.68 8.52
CA THR A 267 -27.46 11.55 7.65
C THR A 267 -27.50 11.97 6.16
N PRO A 268 -26.86 11.20 5.27
CA PRO A 268 -26.95 11.45 3.82
C PRO A 268 -28.39 11.47 3.26
N ASP A 269 -29.34 10.80 3.91
CA ASP A 269 -30.76 10.78 3.54
C ASP A 269 -31.60 11.89 4.21
N GLY A 270 -30.94 12.82 4.93
CA GLY A 270 -31.55 14.02 5.50
C GLY A 270 -32.11 13.88 6.92
N ARG A 271 -32.12 12.68 7.50
CA ARG A 271 -32.59 12.44 8.88
C ARG A 271 -31.72 13.19 9.90
N ARG A 272 -32.36 13.82 10.87
CA ARG A 272 -31.67 14.56 11.94
C ARG A 272 -31.10 13.60 12.98
N ILE A 273 -29.79 13.69 13.19
CA ILE A 273 -29.03 12.96 14.19
C ILE A 273 -28.77 13.86 15.39
N ILE A 274 -29.10 13.35 16.58
CA ILE A 274 -28.73 13.97 17.86
C ILE A 274 -27.81 13.03 18.63
N VAL A 275 -26.65 13.56 19.01
CA VAL A 275 -25.64 12.81 19.75
C VAL A 275 -25.41 13.46 21.10
N GLN A 276 -25.41 12.63 22.15
CA GLN A 276 -24.90 13.00 23.46
C GLN A 276 -23.69 12.11 23.79
N CYS A 277 -22.62 12.76 24.21
CA CYS A 277 -21.34 12.20 24.59
C CYS A 277 -21.24 12.13 26.11
N LYS A 278 -20.90 10.95 26.63
CA LYS A 278 -20.62 10.72 28.06
C LYS A 278 -19.24 10.09 28.22
N PRO A 279 -18.14 10.86 28.04
CA PRO A 279 -16.79 10.39 28.34
C PRO A 279 -16.62 10.29 29.86
N ARG A 280 -17.05 9.16 30.43
CA ARG A 280 -16.90 8.84 31.86
C ARG A 280 -15.68 7.94 32.04
N ASN A 281 -15.17 7.88 33.27
CA ASN A 281 -14.13 6.91 33.63
C ASN A 281 -14.60 5.47 33.33
N PRO A 282 -13.70 4.56 32.87
CA PRO A 282 -14.07 3.19 32.50
C PRO A 282 -14.73 2.36 33.62
N GLY A 283 -14.46 2.70 34.89
CA GLY A 283 -15.10 2.07 36.06
C GLY A 283 -16.52 2.57 36.37
N SER A 284 -17.04 3.55 35.64
CA SER A 284 -18.43 4.02 35.75
C SER A 284 -19.36 3.25 34.82
N THR A 285 -20.68 3.46 34.96
CA THR A 285 -21.67 2.92 34.02
C THR A 285 -22.68 3.98 33.61
N ILE A 286 -23.32 3.78 32.47
CA ILE A 286 -24.50 4.55 32.04
C ILE A 286 -25.74 3.84 32.58
N ALA A 287 -26.51 4.53 33.40
CA ALA A 287 -27.73 4.01 34.03
C ALA A 287 -28.99 4.41 33.26
N SER A 288 -30.13 3.78 33.56
CA SER A 288 -31.40 4.06 32.88
C SER A 288 -31.84 5.51 33.00
N GLY A 289 -31.50 6.20 34.11
CA GLY A 289 -31.78 7.63 34.29
C GLY A 289 -31.06 8.51 33.27
N ASP A 290 -29.80 8.19 32.94
CA ASP A 290 -29.05 8.91 31.90
C ASP A 290 -29.74 8.76 30.53
N VAL A 291 -30.18 7.54 30.21
CA VAL A 291 -30.88 7.25 28.95
C VAL A 291 -32.26 7.93 28.92
N GLN A 292 -32.99 7.95 30.03
CA GLN A 292 -34.31 8.59 30.13
C GLN A 292 -34.21 10.10 29.90
N GLN A 293 -33.21 10.76 30.50
CA GLN A 293 -32.95 12.19 30.29
C GLN A 293 -32.62 12.46 28.82
N PHE A 294 -31.75 11.64 28.22
CA PHE A 294 -31.38 11.76 26.81
C PHE A 294 -32.58 11.59 25.89
N ILE A 295 -33.46 10.60 26.12
CA ILE A 295 -34.67 10.38 25.32
C ILE A 295 -35.57 11.61 25.33
N GLY A 296 -35.79 12.19 26.52
CA GLY A 296 -36.60 13.40 26.67
C GLY A 296 -36.05 14.55 25.83
N MET A 297 -34.76 14.83 25.95
CA MET A 297 -34.10 15.89 25.18
C MET A 297 -34.12 15.60 23.67
N ALA A 298 -33.66 14.42 23.24
CA ALA A 298 -33.52 14.09 21.82
C ALA A 298 -34.88 14.15 21.09
N LYS A 299 -35.97 13.69 21.72
CA LYS A 299 -37.30 13.66 21.10
C LYS A 299 -38.06 14.97 21.24
N LEU A 300 -38.15 15.51 22.45
CA LEU A 300 -39.04 16.64 22.74
C LEU A 300 -38.43 17.98 22.34
N GLU A 301 -37.11 18.12 22.47
CA GLU A 301 -36.42 19.38 22.20
C GLU A 301 -35.86 19.43 20.78
N TYR A 302 -35.26 18.33 20.31
CA TYR A 302 -34.55 18.32 19.03
C TYR A 302 -35.27 17.59 17.89
N ASN A 303 -36.37 16.88 18.17
CA ASN A 303 -37.10 16.05 17.21
C ASN A 303 -36.16 15.13 16.39
N ALA A 304 -35.34 14.36 17.10
CA ALA A 304 -34.34 13.47 16.53
C ALA A 304 -34.99 12.30 15.77
N ASP A 305 -34.55 12.09 14.53
CA ASP A 305 -34.86 10.87 13.75
C ASP A 305 -33.90 9.74 14.13
N VAL A 306 -32.64 10.09 14.43
CA VAL A 306 -31.58 9.18 14.89
C VAL A 306 -31.00 9.72 16.19
N ALA A 307 -31.08 8.95 17.28
CA ALA A 307 -30.57 9.34 18.58
C ALA A 307 -29.39 8.43 19.00
N LEU A 308 -28.22 9.02 19.19
CA LEU A 308 -26.99 8.33 19.59
C LEU A 308 -26.58 8.75 21.01
N LEU A 309 -26.45 7.78 21.91
CA LEU A 309 -25.84 8.02 23.23
C LEU A 309 -24.49 7.29 23.27
N VAL A 310 -23.40 8.07 23.26
CA VAL A 310 -22.04 7.57 23.07
C VAL A 310 -21.26 7.64 24.37
N ALA A 311 -20.71 6.50 24.81
CA ALA A 311 -19.95 6.44 26.05
C ALA A 311 -18.69 5.56 25.94
N THR A 312 -17.64 5.97 26.64
CA THR A 312 -16.40 5.20 26.83
C THR A 312 -16.53 4.11 27.90
N CYS A 313 -17.64 4.07 28.64
CA CYS A 313 -17.93 3.09 29.68
C CYS A 313 -19.12 2.16 29.33
N PRO A 314 -19.31 1.04 30.06
CA PRO A 314 -20.43 0.14 29.83
C PRO A 314 -21.79 0.74 30.19
N PHE A 315 -22.84 0.26 29.54
CA PHE A 315 -24.23 0.55 29.89
C PHE A 315 -24.77 -0.56 30.79
N THR A 316 -25.64 -0.21 31.75
CA THR A 316 -26.37 -1.25 32.49
C THR A 316 -27.35 -1.97 31.56
N ARG A 317 -27.75 -3.20 31.93
CA ARG A 317 -28.73 -3.97 31.17
C ARG A 317 -30.04 -3.21 30.97
N ASP A 318 -30.53 -2.55 32.02
CA ASP A 318 -31.76 -1.77 31.97
C ASP A 318 -31.64 -0.54 31.07
N ALA A 319 -30.46 0.10 31.05
CA ALA A 319 -30.17 1.22 30.16
C ALA A 319 -30.20 0.78 28.69
N LEU A 320 -29.59 -0.37 28.35
CA LEU A 320 -29.63 -0.93 27.00
C LEU A 320 -31.05 -1.30 26.56
N LEU A 321 -31.82 -1.95 27.45
CA LEU A 321 -33.22 -2.30 27.18
C LEU A 321 -34.08 -1.04 26.97
N LEU A 322 -33.87 0.00 27.78
CA LEU A 322 -34.58 1.27 27.63
C LEU A 322 -34.21 1.96 26.31
N ALA A 323 -32.92 2.00 25.97
CA ALA A 323 -32.45 2.58 24.71
C ALA A 323 -33.09 1.90 23.50
N ALA A 324 -33.05 0.56 23.46
CA ALA A 324 -33.64 -0.23 22.38
C ALA A 324 -35.15 0.01 22.24
N ARG A 325 -35.91 0.04 23.35
CA ARG A 325 -37.37 0.29 23.33
C ARG A 325 -37.75 1.65 22.74
N HIS A 326 -36.88 2.64 22.85
CA HIS A 326 -37.18 4.01 22.42
C HIS A 326 -36.43 4.43 21.15
N GLY A 327 -35.73 3.51 20.49
CA GLY A 327 -35.00 3.78 19.24
C GLY A 327 -33.71 4.59 19.45
N VAL A 328 -33.13 4.55 20.65
CA VAL A 328 -31.82 5.14 20.93
C VAL A 328 -30.74 4.09 20.66
N THR A 329 -29.73 4.47 19.89
CA THR A 329 -28.53 3.64 19.69
C THR A 329 -27.54 3.92 20.81
N ALA A 330 -27.39 2.96 21.72
CA ALA A 330 -26.38 3.00 22.77
C ALA A 330 -25.02 2.58 22.18
N VAL A 331 -24.15 3.56 21.94
CA VAL A 331 -22.79 3.33 21.45
C VAL A 331 -21.88 3.06 22.64
N HIS A 332 -21.92 1.81 23.12
CA HIS A 332 -21.10 1.32 24.22
C HIS A 332 -19.64 1.12 23.79
N ARG A 333 -18.74 0.99 24.78
CA ARG A 333 -17.28 0.87 24.57
C ARG A 333 -16.84 0.02 23.38
N GLY A 334 -17.28 -1.24 23.31
CA GLY A 334 -16.91 -2.12 22.18
C GLY A 334 -17.43 -1.67 20.81
N LEU A 335 -18.63 -1.07 20.76
CA LEU A 335 -19.18 -0.51 19.52
C LEU A 335 -18.47 0.78 19.13
N LEU A 336 -18.13 1.62 20.11
CA LEU A 336 -17.32 2.82 19.91
C LEU A 336 -15.92 2.48 19.39
N GLU A 337 -15.28 1.46 19.94
CA GLU A 337 -13.98 0.97 19.48
C GLU A 337 -14.03 0.48 18.03
N ALA A 338 -15.02 -0.35 17.70
CA ALA A 338 -15.22 -0.80 16.32
C ALA A 338 -15.49 0.36 15.37
N TRP A 339 -16.33 1.33 15.77
CA TRP A 339 -16.62 2.53 14.99
C TRP A 339 -15.37 3.38 14.76
N ASN A 340 -14.56 3.55 15.81
CA ASN A 340 -13.29 4.27 15.73
C ASN A 340 -12.31 3.60 14.77
N ASN A 341 -12.27 2.27 14.78
CA ASN A 341 -11.40 1.45 13.93
C ASN A 341 -11.91 1.29 12.48
N GLY A 342 -12.97 2.02 12.09
CA GLY A 342 -13.42 2.11 10.70
C GLY A 342 -14.68 1.32 10.36
N ALA A 343 -15.27 0.58 11.30
CA ALA A 343 -16.61 0.03 11.10
C ALA A 343 -17.62 1.16 10.97
N LYS A 344 -18.69 1.01 10.17
CA LYS A 344 -19.77 2.01 10.08
C LYS A 344 -20.89 1.69 11.08
N LEU A 345 -21.46 2.72 11.71
CA LEU A 345 -22.66 2.54 12.51
C LEU A 345 -23.88 2.34 11.63
N GLN A 346 -24.59 1.22 11.82
CA GLN A 346 -25.82 0.91 11.07
C GLN A 346 -26.88 2.00 11.21
N ALA A 347 -26.96 2.67 12.36
CA ALA A 347 -27.90 3.76 12.62
C ALA A 347 -27.68 4.99 11.69
N LEU A 348 -26.48 5.13 11.12
CA LEU A 348 -26.11 6.24 10.22
C LEU A 348 -26.26 5.89 8.74
N ASN A 349 -26.52 4.61 8.41
CA ASN A 349 -26.68 4.19 7.03
C ASN A 349 -28.01 4.67 6.44
N VAL A 350 -28.01 4.92 5.12
CA VAL A 350 -29.21 5.19 4.34
C VAL A 350 -30.18 4.01 4.49
N VAL A 351 -31.42 4.29 4.91
CA VAL A 351 -32.47 3.28 4.89
C VAL A 351 -32.93 3.12 3.43
N PRO A 352 -32.91 1.90 2.86
CA PRO A 352 -33.28 1.66 1.47
C PRO A 352 -34.73 1.98 1.15
#